data_AF-A0AAP8GXB6-F1
#
_entry.id   AF-A0AAP8GXB6-F1
#
_cell.length_a   1.000
_cell.length_b   1.000
_cell.length_c   1.000
_cell.angle_alpha   90.00
_cell.angle_beta   90.00
_cell.angle_gamma   90.00
#
_symmetry.space_group_name_H-M   'P 1'
#
loop_
_entity.id
_entity.type
_entity.pdbx_description
1 polymer ?
#
loop_
_entity_poly.entity_id
_entity_poly.type
_entity_poly.pdbx_seq_one_letter_code
_entity_poly.pdbx_strand_id
1 'polypeptide(L)'
;MLFIWKRKGLLVPLALFLGYIPVLALAGMSMDMNIEQGSLLNKLIGFVMLLLMFLPALINYLFTKYFVKDEGIKIVTDEEGKQYKIDTYSKFFFIRNFTWTFIFLIFEIIILIRSIVSSYTN
;
A
#
# COMPACT_ATOMS: atom_id res chain seq x y z
N MET A 1 14.73 12.36 19.67
CA MET A 1 14.29 11.04 19.14
C MET A 1 13.48 11.27 17.89
N LEU A 2 13.90 10.77 16.72
CA LEU A 2 13.16 10.93 15.47
C LEU A 2 12.05 9.87 15.41
N PHE A 3 10.82 10.24 15.75
CA PHE A 3 9.68 9.36 15.52
C PHE A 3 9.33 9.37 14.04
N ILE A 4 9.60 8.27 13.34
CA ILE A 4 9.30 8.12 11.92
C ILE A 4 7.78 7.95 11.66
N TRP A 5 6.97 7.68 12.69
CA TRP A 5 5.52 7.53 12.56
C TRP A 5 4.77 8.44 13.54
N LYS A 6 3.54 8.79 13.17
CA LYS A 6 2.61 9.61 13.96
C LYS A 6 1.21 8.99 13.91
N ARG A 7 0.55 8.89 15.07
CA ARG A 7 -0.82 8.34 15.24
C ARG A 7 -0.97 6.97 14.54
N LYS A 8 -1.84 6.85 13.54
CA LYS A 8 -2.12 5.60 12.81
C LYS A 8 -1.17 5.38 11.63
N GLY A 9 0.03 5.96 11.67
CA GLY A 9 1.07 5.80 10.66
C GLY A 9 1.40 4.34 10.32
N LEU A 10 1.38 3.46 11.33
CA LEU A 10 1.69 2.03 11.17
C LEU A 10 0.67 1.24 10.33
N LEU A 11 -0.47 1.84 9.95
CA LEU A 11 -1.37 1.24 8.96
C LEU A 11 -0.70 1.06 7.59
N VAL A 12 0.29 1.89 7.27
CA VAL A 12 1.03 1.82 6.00
C VAL A 12 1.84 0.52 5.87
N PRO A 13 2.79 0.19 6.78
CA PRO A 13 3.50 -1.09 6.72
C PRO A 13 2.57 -2.29 6.92
N LEU A 14 1.48 -2.15 7.67
CA LEU A 14 0.47 -3.20 7.79
C LEU A 14 -0.22 -3.48 6.45
N ALA A 15 -0.55 -2.45 5.67
CA ALA A 15 -1.15 -2.61 4.35
C ALA A 15 -0.21 -3.32 3.37
N LEU A 16 1.09 -3.01 3.40
CA LEU A 16 2.10 -3.74 2.63
C LEU A 16 2.14 -5.22 3.01
N PHE A 17 2.23 -5.50 4.31
CA PHE A 17 2.30 -6.87 4.81
C PHE A 17 1.07 -7.68 4.39
N LEU A 18 -0.13 -7.16 4.65
CA LEU A 18 -1.38 -7.86 4.30
C LEU A 18 -1.59 -7.97 2.78
N GLY A 19 -1.17 -6.96 2.01
CA GLY A 19 -1.37 -6.94 0.56
C GLY A 19 -0.51 -7.94 -0.20
N TYR A 20 0.71 -8.22 0.28
CA TYR A 20 1.60 -9.18 -0.40
C TYR A 20 1.44 -10.63 0.05
N ILE A 21 0.77 -10.92 1.18
CA ILE A 21 0.52 -12.31 1.62
C ILE A 21 -0.12 -13.16 0.51
N PRO A 22 -1.21 -12.72 -0.17
CA PRO A 22 -1.82 -13.51 -1.24
C PRO A 22 -0.89 -13.76 -2.43
N VAL A 23 -0.04 -12.77 -2.77
CA VAL A 23 0.94 -12.89 -3.86
C VAL A 23 1.97 -13.95 -3.52
N LEU A 24 2.51 -13.93 -2.29
CA LEU A 24 3.50 -14.89 -1.82
C LEU A 24 2.92 -16.30 -1.73
N ALA A 25 1.69 -16.44 -1.22
CA ALA A 25 1.01 -17.72 -1.14
C ALA A 25 0.80 -18.33 -2.53
N LEU A 26 0.29 -17.54 -3.49
CA LEU A 26 0.05 -18.01 -4.84
C LEU A 26 1.36 -18.35 -5.57
N ALA A 27 2.42 -17.58 -5.36
CA ALA A 27 3.74 -17.86 -5.91
C ALA A 27 4.29 -19.20 -5.40
N GLY A 28 4.22 -19.45 -4.08
CA GLY A 28 4.66 -20.70 -3.48
C GLY A 28 3.88 -21.91 -4.00
N MET A 29 2.56 -21.82 -4.03
CA MET A 29 1.69 -22.88 -4.60
C MET A 29 2.02 -23.18 -6.07
N SER A 30 2.33 -22.15 -6.86
CA SER A 30 2.64 -22.32 -8.28
C SER A 30 3.97 -23.03 -8.50
N MET A 31 4.95 -22.79 -7.62
CA MET A 31 6.24 -23.51 -7.63
C MET A 31 6.06 -24.98 -7.28
N ASP A 32 5.27 -25.30 -6.25
CA ASP A 32 5.03 -26.68 -5.81
C ASP A 32 4.30 -27.53 -6.86
N MET A 33 3.43 -26.90 -7.66
CA MET A 33 2.63 -27.59 -8.69
C MET A 33 3.42 -27.90 -9.98
N ASN A 34 4.69 -27.50 -10.12
CA ASN A 34 5.51 -27.69 -11.33
C ASN A 34 4.76 -27.33 -12.63
N ILE A 35 4.04 -26.20 -12.62
CA ILE A 35 3.16 -25.83 -13.72
C ILE A 35 3.97 -25.59 -14.99
N GLU A 36 3.60 -26.28 -16.07
CA GLU A 36 4.24 -26.11 -17.38
C GLU A 36 4.17 -24.65 -17.85
N GLN A 37 5.34 -24.11 -18.24
CA GLN A 37 5.44 -22.78 -18.82
C GLN A 37 4.59 -22.68 -20.09
N GLY A 38 3.81 -21.61 -20.18
CA GLY A 38 2.93 -21.35 -21.33
C GLY A 38 1.55 -22.00 -21.26
N SER A 39 1.32 -22.91 -20.31
CA SER A 39 -0.01 -23.50 -20.07
C SER A 39 -1.07 -22.45 -19.74
N LEU A 40 -2.34 -22.76 -20.00
CA LEU A 40 -3.47 -21.88 -19.65
C LEU A 40 -3.47 -21.54 -18.15
N LEU A 41 -3.18 -22.54 -17.31
CA LEU A 41 -3.13 -22.37 -15.86
C LEU A 41 -2.02 -21.38 -15.45
N ASN A 42 -0.83 -21.48 -16.03
CA ASN A 42 0.26 -20.54 -15.77
C ASN A 42 -0.12 -19.08 -16.14
N LYS A 43 -0.81 -18.90 -17.28
CA LYS A 43 -1.28 -17.58 -17.72
C LYS A 43 -2.35 -17.01 -16.78
N LEU A 44 -3.29 -17.84 -16.34
CA LEU A 44 -4.32 -17.43 -15.38
C LEU A 44 -3.72 -17.03 -14.03
N ILE A 45 -2.77 -17.82 -13.52
CA ILE A 45 -2.05 -17.50 -12.29
C ILE A 45 -1.30 -16.18 -12.43
N GLY A 46 -0.55 -15.99 -13.52
CA GLY A 46 0.15 -14.73 -13.78
C GLY A 46 -0.79 -13.52 -13.83
N PHE A 47 -1.96 -13.67 -14.46
CA PHE A 47 -2.99 -12.63 -14.47
C PHE A 47 -3.54 -12.33 -13.07
N VAL A 48 -3.81 -13.35 -12.26
CA VAL A 48 -4.26 -13.17 -10.87
C VAL A 48 -3.18 -12.50 -10.03
N MET A 49 -1.91 -12.91 -10.14
CA MET A 49 -0.79 -12.25 -9.44
C MET A 49 -0.67 -10.77 -9.82
N LEU A 50 -0.89 -10.44 -11.10
CA LEU A 50 -0.90 -9.06 -11.59
C LEU A 50 -2.06 -8.24 -11.02
N LEU A 51 -3.22 -8.83 -10.76
CA LEU A 51 -4.30 -8.11 -10.04
C LEU A 51 -3.96 -7.95 -8.55
N LEU A 52 -3.39 -8.98 -7.95
CA LEU A 52 -3.07 -9.01 -6.51
C LEU A 52 -1.94 -8.04 -6.14
N MET A 53 -1.04 -7.69 -7.06
CA MET A 53 0.05 -6.72 -6.78
C MET A 53 -0.47 -5.34 -6.34
N PHE A 54 -1.72 -4.97 -6.71
CA PHE A 54 -2.33 -3.70 -6.30
C PHE A 54 -3.00 -3.75 -4.92
N LEU A 55 -3.05 -4.91 -4.25
CA LEU A 55 -3.67 -5.06 -2.94
C LEU A 55 -3.08 -4.15 -1.86
N PRO A 56 -1.76 -3.94 -1.74
CA PRO A 56 -1.22 -3.01 -0.74
C PRO A 56 -1.82 -1.60 -0.86
N ALA A 57 -1.96 -1.09 -2.08
CA ALA A 57 -2.59 0.21 -2.34
C ALA A 57 -4.08 0.20 -1.96
N LEU A 58 -4.81 -0.85 -2.35
CA LEU A 58 -6.23 -1.00 -2.01
C LEU A 58 -6.44 -1.07 -0.50
N ILE A 59 -5.68 -1.90 0.21
CA ILE A 59 -5.76 -2.05 1.66
C ILE A 59 -5.41 -0.73 2.35
N ASN A 60 -4.35 -0.04 1.93
CA ASN A 60 -4.01 1.26 2.52
C ASN A 60 -5.10 2.31 2.26
N TYR A 61 -5.71 2.32 1.07
CA TYR A 61 -6.87 3.17 0.80
C TYR A 61 -8.03 2.87 1.75
N LEU A 62 -8.41 1.59 1.92
CA LEU A 62 -9.45 1.20 2.87
C LEU A 62 -9.08 1.63 4.30
N PHE A 63 -7.83 1.44 4.71
CA PHE A 63 -7.35 1.89 6.01
C PHE A 63 -7.51 3.39 6.19
N THR A 64 -7.16 4.18 5.18
CA THR A 64 -7.33 5.64 5.24
C THR A 64 -8.80 6.02 5.32
N LYS A 65 -9.67 5.36 4.54
CA LYS A 65 -11.10 5.62 4.50
C LYS A 65 -11.82 5.28 5.81
N TYR A 66 -11.43 4.19 6.49
CA TYR A 66 -12.13 3.74 7.70
C TYR A 66 -11.50 4.24 8.99
N PHE A 67 -10.17 4.30 9.07
CA PHE A 67 -9.48 4.62 10.33
C PHE A 67 -8.95 6.06 10.39
N VAL A 68 -8.85 6.76 9.26
CA VAL A 68 -8.13 8.06 9.13
C VAL A 68 -9.06 9.16 8.59
N LYS A 69 -10.39 8.93 8.57
CA LYS A 69 -11.39 9.82 7.96
C LYS A 69 -11.51 11.21 8.61
N ASP A 70 -11.33 11.30 9.93
CA ASP A 70 -11.59 12.54 10.70
C ASP A 70 -10.30 13.35 10.97
N GLU A 71 -9.32 13.22 10.09
CA GLU A 71 -8.04 13.90 10.21
C GLU A 71 -8.04 15.28 9.56
N GLY A 72 -7.39 16.22 10.24
CA GLY A 72 -7.27 17.59 9.78
C GLY A 72 -6.46 18.46 10.73
N ILE A 73 -6.42 19.75 10.43
CA ILE A 73 -5.91 20.75 11.36
C ILE A 73 -7.09 21.17 12.24
N LYS A 74 -6.98 20.90 13.54
CA LYS A 74 -7.98 21.34 14.52
C LYS A 74 -7.51 22.61 15.19
N ILE A 75 -8.40 23.59 15.33
CA ILE A 75 -8.14 24.80 16.10
C ILE A 75 -8.78 24.59 17.46
N VAL A 76 -8.00 24.73 18.52
CA VAL A 76 -8.49 24.70 19.91
C VAL A 76 -8.15 26.02 20.58
N THR A 77 -9.06 26.51 21.41
CA THR A 77 -8.88 27.75 22.16
C THR A 77 -8.74 27.40 23.63
N ASP A 78 -7.75 27.98 24.28
CA ASP A 78 -7.47 27.82 25.70
C ASP A 78 -8.37 28.73 26.55
N GLU A 79 -8.36 28.53 27.87
CA GLU A 79 -9.16 29.31 28.84
C GLU A 79 -8.79 30.81 28.81
N GLU A 80 -7.55 31.13 28.46
CA GLU A 80 -7.05 32.50 28.25
C GLU A 80 -7.40 33.09 26.87
N GLY A 81 -8.17 32.38 26.03
CA GLY A 81 -8.56 32.82 24.69
C GLY A 81 -7.50 32.60 23.60
N LYS A 82 -6.38 31.96 23.92
CA LYS A 82 -5.28 31.70 22.98
C LYS A 82 -5.60 30.51 22.07
N GLN A 83 -5.41 30.67 20.76
CA GLN A 83 -5.68 29.64 19.76
C GLN A 83 -4.44 28.80 19.43
N TYR A 84 -4.63 27.49 19.35
CA TYR A 84 -3.60 26.52 18.97
C TYR A 84 -4.05 25.69 17.77
N LYS A 85 -3.14 25.49 16.81
CA LYS A 85 -3.36 24.60 15.66
C LYS A 85 -2.78 23.23 15.96
N ILE A 86 -3.63 22.22 16.02
CA ILE A 86 -3.26 20.82 16.23
C ILE A 86 -3.34 20.07 14.90
N ASP A 87 -2.18 19.66 14.38
CA ASP A 87 -2.09 18.75 13.25
C ASP A 87 -2.46 17.33 13.71
N THR A 88 -3.59 16.81 13.26
CA THR A 88 -4.03 15.45 13.57
C THR A 88 -3.73 14.44 12.45
N TYR A 89 -2.98 14.78 11.40
CA TYR A 89 -2.68 13.82 10.35
C TYR A 89 -1.81 12.64 10.85
N SER A 90 -2.21 11.43 10.50
CA SER A 90 -1.43 10.20 10.63
C SER A 90 -0.37 10.18 9.54
N LYS A 91 0.87 9.89 9.95
CA LYS A 91 2.03 9.94 9.07
C LYS A 91 2.92 8.73 9.28
N PHE A 92 3.52 8.25 8.21
CA PHE A 92 4.59 7.26 8.21
C PHE A 92 5.74 7.80 7.35
N PHE A 93 6.97 7.75 7.87
CA PHE A 93 8.12 8.52 7.40
C PHE A 93 7.78 9.97 7.05
N PHE A 94 7.09 10.66 7.96
CA PHE A 94 6.67 12.06 7.79
C PHE A 94 5.68 12.33 6.63
N ILE A 95 5.29 11.29 5.87
CA ILE A 95 4.34 11.35 4.77
C ILE A 95 2.96 10.92 5.27
N ARG A 96 1.90 11.63 4.84
CA ARG A 96 0.51 11.30 5.23
C ARG A 96 0.13 9.89 4.74
N ASN A 97 -0.61 9.13 5.54
CA ASN A 97 -1.05 7.78 5.14
C ASN A 97 -1.78 7.75 3.79
N PHE A 98 -2.59 8.76 3.49
CA PHE A 98 -3.29 8.86 2.20
C PHE A 98 -2.32 8.97 1.01
N THR A 99 -1.21 9.68 1.19
CA THR A 99 -0.18 9.81 0.15
C THR A 99 0.50 8.47 -0.14
N TRP A 100 0.66 7.60 0.86
CA TRP A 100 1.22 6.26 0.68
C TRP A 100 0.40 5.37 -0.26
N THR A 101 -0.92 5.57 -0.36
CA THR A 101 -1.76 4.87 -1.36
C THR A 101 -1.25 5.11 -2.77
N PHE A 102 -0.94 6.37 -3.11
CA PHE A 102 -0.42 6.73 -4.42
C PHE A 102 1.02 6.27 -4.61
N ILE A 103 1.85 6.31 -3.56
CA ILE A 103 3.21 5.78 -3.62
C ILE A 103 3.17 4.29 -3.99
N PHE A 104 2.31 3.50 -3.33
CA PHE A 104 2.12 2.09 -3.67
C PHE A 104 1.65 1.91 -5.11
N LEU A 105 0.62 2.64 -5.55
CA LEU A 105 0.13 2.56 -6.93
C LEU A 105 1.23 2.87 -7.96
N ILE A 106 1.98 3.96 -7.78
CA ILE A 106 3.05 4.37 -8.70
C ILE A 106 4.15 3.31 -8.73
N PHE A 107 4.55 2.79 -7.58
CA PHE A 107 5.57 1.75 -7.49
C PHE A 107 5.15 0.48 -8.25
N GLU A 108 3.92 0.03 -8.06
CA GLU A 108 3.37 -1.13 -8.78
C GLU A 108 3.28 -0.89 -10.30
N ILE A 109 2.88 0.31 -10.73
CA ILE A 109 2.88 0.68 -12.16
C ILE A 109 4.28 0.64 -12.76
N ILE A 110 5.30 1.13 -12.04
CA ILE A 110 6.70 1.08 -12.49
C ILE A 110 7.16 -0.38 -12.66
N ILE A 111 6.82 -1.26 -11.71
CA ILE A 111 7.12 -2.69 -11.80
C ILE A 111 6.42 -3.31 -13.02
N LEU A 112 5.14 -2.99 -13.22
CA LEU A 112 4.37 -3.48 -14.37
C LEU A 112 5.02 -3.07 -15.70
N ILE A 113 5.35 -1.78 -15.87
CA ILE A 113 6.00 -1.28 -17.08
C ILE A 113 7.34 -2.00 -17.29
N ARG A 114 8.14 -2.14 -16.24
CA ARG A 114 9.43 -2.86 -16.31
C ARG A 114 9.24 -4.30 -16.78
N SER A 115 8.25 -5.02 -16.23
CA SER A 115 7.96 -6.39 -16.61
C SER A 115 7.53 -6.51 -18.07
N ILE A 116 6.70 -5.57 -18.55
CA ILE A 116 6.27 -5.51 -19.95
C ILE A 116 7.48 -5.24 -20.87
N VAL A 117 8.30 -4.24 -20.57
CA VAL A 117 9.51 -3.93 -21.37
C VAL A 117 10.47 -5.12 -21.41
N SER A 118 10.65 -5.80 -20.27
CA SER A 118 11.49 -6.99 -20.18
C SER A 118 10.97 -8.16 -21.04
N SER A 119 9.66 -8.23 -21.30
CA SER A 119 9.08 -9.27 -22.16
C SER A 119 9.28 -9.02 -23.66
N TYR A 120 9.62 -7.79 -24.06
CA TYR A 120 9.89 -7.44 -25.46
C TYR A 120 11.40 -7.43 -25.81
N THR A 121 12.26 -7.51 -24.80
CA THR A 121 13.72 -7.41 -24.95
C THR A 121 14.45 -8.73 -24.79
N ASN A 122 13.73 -9.80 -24.41
CA ASN A 122 14.19 -11.20 -24.44
C ASN A 122 13.44 -11.95 -25.53
#